data_AF-A0A168KH41-F1
#
_entry.id   AF-A0A168KH41-F1
#
_cell.length_a   1.000
_cell.length_b   1.000
_cell.length_c   1.000
_cell.angle_alpha   90.00
_cell.angle_beta   90.00
_cell.angle_gamma   90.00
#
_symmetry.space_group_name_H-M   'P 1'
#
loop_
_entity.id
_entity.type
_entity.pdbx_description
1 polymer ?
#
loop_
_entity_poly.entity_id
_entity_poly.type
_entity_poly.pdbx_seq_one_letter_code
_entity_poly.pdbx_strand_id
1 'polypeptide(L)'
;MFSRVESLFWGKIKTPWPISPRDMAATSLREISENECYVVMTSVEDDSIPAVSGCVRANLMISGWKVIKTDAGIHITYITQVDLAGSIPTAFVKNVQQQVPLCAGSVVKYIQEYGFAPTTTECTADFKSETFDHAKREYVCNLDGSGECKWMTSSKMYPNGVTVSIVGSGGNAKHEIQDAGKGQNIVVTGIQGPTTVKINKA
;
A
#
# COMPACT_ATOMS: atom_id res chain seq x y z
N MET A 1 -16.68 4.74 -4.31
CA MET A 1 -15.51 4.18 -5.02
C MET A 1 -14.29 4.85 -4.41
N PHE A 2 -13.37 4.08 -3.83
CA PHE A 2 -12.15 4.64 -3.24
C PHE A 2 -11.26 5.19 -4.36
N SER A 3 -10.66 6.36 -4.13
CA SER A 3 -9.64 6.90 -5.02
C SER A 3 -8.30 6.16 -4.84
N ARG A 4 -7.29 6.48 -5.66
CA ARG A 4 -5.93 5.91 -5.49
C ARG A 4 -5.27 6.25 -4.15
N VAL A 5 -5.75 7.29 -3.46
CA VAL A 5 -5.19 7.72 -2.17
C VAL A 5 -5.98 7.17 -0.99
N GLU A 6 -7.08 6.48 -1.24
CA GLU A 6 -7.88 5.86 -0.21
C GLU A 6 -7.92 4.34 -0.40
N SER A 7 -8.15 3.61 0.67
CA SER A 7 -8.41 2.18 0.56
C SER A 7 -9.36 1.71 1.62
N LEU A 8 -10.11 0.67 1.30
CA LEU A 8 -10.72 -0.22 2.28
C LEU A 8 -9.84 -1.45 2.39
N PHE A 9 -9.53 -1.88 3.61
CA PHE A 9 -8.66 -3.02 3.86
C PHE A 9 -9.16 -3.88 5.01
N TRP A 10 -8.83 -5.16 4.90
CA TRP A 10 -8.96 -6.12 5.97
C TRP A 10 -7.58 -6.48 6.51
N GLY A 11 -7.41 -6.43 7.82
CA GLY A 11 -6.18 -6.79 8.51
C GLY A 11 -6.41 -7.91 9.52
N LYS A 12 -5.50 -8.87 9.61
CA LYS A 12 -5.54 -9.93 10.62
C LYS A 12 -4.29 -9.91 11.50
N ILE A 13 -4.51 -9.84 12.80
CA ILE A 13 -3.48 -9.95 13.83
C ILE A 13 -3.48 -11.39 14.34
N LYS A 14 -2.35 -12.08 14.13
CA LYS A 14 -2.12 -13.40 14.72
C LYS A 14 -1.82 -13.25 16.20
N THR A 15 -2.39 -14.13 17.00
CA THR A 15 -2.22 -14.18 18.46
C THR A 15 -1.79 -15.59 18.88
N PRO A 16 -1.02 -15.73 19.98
CA PRO A 16 -0.66 -17.04 20.51
C PRO A 16 -1.88 -17.71 21.16
N TRP A 17 -1.94 -19.03 21.14
CA TRP A 17 -2.93 -19.79 21.91
C TRP A 17 -2.78 -19.51 23.42
N PRO A 18 -3.86 -19.36 24.22
CA PRO A 18 -5.28 -19.57 23.90
C PRO A 18 -6.03 -18.29 23.45
N ILE A 19 -5.31 -17.25 23.02
CA ILE A 19 -5.91 -15.96 22.65
C ILE A 19 -6.43 -16.06 21.21
N SER A 20 -7.71 -15.79 20.98
CA SER A 20 -8.29 -15.76 19.62
C SER A 20 -7.63 -14.69 18.73
N PRO A 21 -7.45 -14.93 17.42
CA PRO A 21 -6.91 -13.90 16.53
C PRO A 21 -7.83 -12.68 16.47
N ARG A 22 -7.25 -11.53 16.13
CA ARG A 22 -8.01 -10.29 15.89
C ARG A 22 -8.07 -10.00 14.41
N ASP A 23 -9.19 -9.47 13.95
CA ASP A 23 -9.29 -8.88 12.63
C ASP A 23 -9.80 -7.45 12.69
N MET A 24 -9.64 -6.70 11.60
CA MET A 24 -10.14 -5.34 11.45
C MET A 24 -10.62 -5.13 10.02
N ALA A 25 -11.80 -4.52 9.88
CA ALA A 25 -12.18 -3.80 8.68
C ALA A 25 -11.83 -2.33 8.93
N ALA A 26 -11.07 -1.73 8.03
CA ALA A 26 -10.58 -0.38 8.21
C ALA A 26 -10.41 0.31 6.86
N THR A 27 -10.42 1.64 6.90
CA THR A 27 -10.11 2.47 5.75
C THR A 27 -8.81 3.22 5.97
N SER A 28 -8.14 3.60 4.90
CA SER A 28 -7.01 4.52 4.93
C SER A 28 -7.21 5.68 3.97
N LEU A 29 -6.63 6.83 4.33
CA LEU A 29 -6.47 8.00 3.46
C LEU A 29 -5.00 8.39 3.44
N ARG A 30 -4.52 8.80 2.27
CA ARG A 30 -3.16 9.26 2.04
C ARG A 30 -3.16 10.68 1.52
N GLU A 31 -2.37 11.54 2.14
CA GLU A 31 -2.09 12.88 1.62
C GLU A 31 -0.59 12.98 1.35
N ILE A 32 -0.24 13.37 0.13
CA ILE A 32 1.15 13.40 -0.32
C ILE A 32 1.43 14.79 -0.89
N SER A 33 2.47 15.42 -0.36
CA SER A 33 3.07 16.65 -0.86
C SER A 33 4.55 16.40 -1.18
N GLU A 34 5.25 17.44 -1.65
CA GLU A 34 6.68 17.33 -1.96
C GLU A 34 7.54 16.94 -0.75
N ASN A 35 7.19 17.45 0.44
CA ASN A 35 8.02 17.33 1.64
C ASN A 35 7.37 16.54 2.77
N GLU A 36 6.05 16.29 2.70
CA GLU A 36 5.31 15.57 3.73
C GLU A 36 4.36 14.55 3.12
N CYS A 37 4.27 13.39 3.76
CA CYS A 37 3.27 12.36 3.46
C CYS A 37 2.57 11.96 4.76
N TYR A 38 1.25 11.92 4.72
CA TYR A 38 0.40 11.44 5.79
C TYR A 38 -0.35 10.21 5.31
N VAL A 39 -0.40 9.18 6.15
CA VAL A 39 -1.30 8.04 5.98
C VAL A 39 -2.09 7.92 7.27
N VAL A 40 -3.41 7.99 7.20
CA VAL A 40 -4.29 7.87 8.38
C VAL A 40 -5.24 6.70 8.15
N MET A 41 -5.48 5.93 9.19
CA MET A 41 -6.29 4.72 9.17
C MET A 41 -7.22 4.70 10.37
N THR A 42 -8.45 4.20 10.16
CA THR A 42 -9.44 3.96 11.20
C THR A 42 -10.33 2.78 10.83
N SER A 43 -10.88 2.10 11.83
CA SER A 43 -11.89 1.07 11.62
C SER A 43 -13.17 1.64 11.04
N VAL A 44 -13.84 0.82 10.21
CA VAL A 44 -15.14 1.11 9.60
C VAL A 44 -16.02 -0.15 9.63
N GLU A 45 -17.33 0.05 9.51
CA GLU A 45 -18.27 -1.01 9.21
C GLU A 45 -18.55 -1.01 7.70
N ASP A 46 -18.30 -2.14 7.03
CA ASP A 46 -18.50 -2.28 5.60
C ASP A 46 -18.89 -3.73 5.27
N ASP A 47 -19.99 -3.91 4.52
CA ASP A 47 -20.56 -5.22 4.19
C ASP A 47 -19.63 -6.08 3.31
N SER A 48 -18.68 -5.47 2.60
CA SER A 48 -17.68 -6.20 1.84
C SER A 48 -16.61 -6.86 2.72
N ILE A 49 -16.51 -6.46 4.00
CA ILE A 49 -15.59 -7.02 5.00
C ILE A 49 -16.35 -7.44 6.26
N PRO A 50 -17.18 -8.51 6.17
CA PRO A 50 -17.96 -9.00 7.30
C PRO A 50 -17.07 -9.56 8.41
N ALA A 51 -17.65 -9.75 9.59
CA ALA A 51 -16.98 -10.41 10.71
C ALA A 51 -16.54 -11.85 10.34
N VAL A 52 -15.30 -12.20 10.68
CA VAL A 52 -14.74 -13.53 10.36
C VAL A 52 -14.91 -14.46 11.56
N SER A 53 -15.56 -15.61 11.35
CA SER A 53 -15.72 -16.63 12.39
C SER A 53 -14.37 -17.05 12.98
N GLY A 54 -14.31 -17.17 14.30
CA GLY A 54 -13.08 -17.48 15.05
C GLY A 54 -12.11 -16.31 15.23
N CYS A 55 -12.43 -15.11 14.73
CA CYS A 55 -11.71 -13.87 15.03
C CYS A 55 -12.54 -12.95 15.93
N VAL A 56 -11.86 -12.18 16.77
CA VAL A 56 -12.45 -11.06 17.51
C VAL A 56 -12.21 -9.78 16.70
N ARG A 57 -13.26 -9.03 16.36
CA ARG A 57 -13.13 -7.76 15.64
C ARG A 57 -12.53 -6.69 16.55
N ALA A 58 -11.31 -6.26 16.22
CA ALA A 58 -10.66 -5.14 16.87
C ALA A 58 -11.18 -3.81 16.30
N ASN A 59 -11.17 -2.76 17.11
CA ASN A 59 -11.47 -1.40 16.72
C ASN A 59 -10.19 -0.57 16.65
N LEU A 60 -9.73 -0.28 15.42
CA LEU A 60 -8.64 0.64 15.15
C LEU A 60 -9.15 2.08 15.28
N MET A 61 -9.00 2.68 16.47
CA MET A 61 -9.48 4.04 16.72
C MET A 61 -8.72 5.07 15.88
N ILE A 62 -7.39 4.89 15.79
CA ILE A 62 -6.53 5.66 14.91
C ILE A 62 -5.24 4.87 14.69
N SER A 63 -4.73 4.88 13.47
CA SER A 63 -3.33 4.59 13.19
C SER A 63 -2.87 5.53 12.10
N GLY A 64 -1.63 6.00 12.18
CA GLY A 64 -1.15 6.91 11.16
C GLY A 64 0.35 7.06 11.10
N TRP A 65 0.79 7.45 9.92
CA TRP A 65 2.17 7.73 9.59
C TRP A 65 2.26 9.18 9.15
N LYS A 66 3.18 9.92 9.74
CA LYS A 66 3.68 11.19 9.20
C LYS A 66 5.12 10.97 8.76
N VAL A 67 5.38 11.18 7.48
CA VAL A 67 6.73 11.09 6.90
C VAL A 67 7.11 12.48 6.41
N ILE A 68 8.19 13.03 6.94
CA ILE A 68 8.69 14.37 6.61
C ILE A 68 10.06 14.23 5.99
N LYS A 69 10.30 14.92 4.87
CA LYS A 69 11.63 15.09 4.30
C LYS A 69 12.44 16.05 5.18
N THR A 70 13.68 15.67 5.46
CA THR A 70 14.63 16.46 6.25
C THR A 70 15.95 16.53 5.48
N ASP A 71 16.85 17.44 5.88
CA ASP A 71 18.16 17.57 5.23
C ASP A 71 19.00 16.29 5.32
N ALA A 72 18.78 15.48 6.36
CA ALA A 72 19.50 14.23 6.62
C ALA A 72 18.77 12.97 6.12
N GLY A 73 17.59 13.10 5.50
CA GLY A 73 16.78 11.95 5.07
C GLY A 73 15.30 12.15 5.36
N ILE A 74 14.68 11.21 6.08
CA ILE A 74 13.26 11.30 6.46
C ILE A 74 13.08 11.16 7.96
N HIS A 75 12.12 11.91 8.51
CA HIS A 75 11.59 11.72 9.85
C HIS A 75 10.26 10.99 9.76
N ILE A 76 10.10 9.92 10.53
CA ILE A 76 8.86 9.14 10.59
C ILE A 76 8.26 9.26 11.98
N THR A 77 7.02 9.74 12.06
CA THR A 77 6.18 9.63 13.25
C THR A 77 5.10 8.58 12.99
N TYR A 78 5.04 7.57 13.83
CA TYR A 78 3.99 6.55 13.79
C TYR A 78 3.15 6.62 15.06
N ILE A 79 1.83 6.72 14.90
CA ILE A 79 0.86 6.70 16.00
C ILE A 79 -0.12 5.55 15.79
N THR A 80 -0.56 4.94 16.87
CA THR A 80 -1.59 3.90 16.81
C THR A 80 -2.28 3.74 18.14
N GLN A 81 -3.59 3.61 18.08
CA GLN A 81 -4.48 3.31 19.19
C GLN A 81 -5.53 2.32 18.70
N VAL A 82 -5.52 1.15 19.31
CA VAL A 82 -6.40 0.04 18.95
C VAL A 82 -7.02 -0.53 20.21
N ASP A 83 -8.33 -0.73 20.19
CA ASP A 83 -9.01 -1.62 21.11
C ASP A 83 -9.06 -3.01 20.48
N LEU A 84 -8.32 -3.94 21.05
CA LEU A 84 -8.24 -5.32 20.56
C LEU A 84 -9.48 -6.15 20.93
N ALA A 85 -10.39 -5.60 21.72
CA ALA A 85 -11.65 -6.16 22.19
C ALA A 85 -11.54 -7.53 22.89
N GLY A 86 -12.62 -7.89 23.58
CA GLY A 86 -12.73 -9.16 24.31
C GLY A 86 -11.71 -9.32 25.44
N SER A 87 -11.58 -10.55 25.93
CA SER A 87 -10.68 -10.86 27.05
C SER A 87 -9.25 -11.06 26.57
N ILE A 88 -8.33 -10.23 27.06
CA ILE A 88 -6.91 -10.30 26.72
C ILE A 88 -6.08 -10.20 27.99
N PRO A 89 -5.13 -11.13 28.24
CA PRO A 89 -4.19 -11.01 29.35
C PRO A 89 -3.38 -9.71 29.24
N THR A 90 -3.27 -8.97 30.34
CA THR A 90 -2.53 -7.69 30.38
C THR A 90 -1.08 -7.83 29.90
N ALA A 91 -0.43 -8.97 30.19
CA ALA A 91 0.92 -9.26 29.71
C ALA A 91 1.01 -9.31 28.17
N PHE A 92 -0.01 -9.83 27.50
CA PHE A 92 -0.08 -9.84 26.04
C PHE A 92 -0.28 -8.42 25.48
N VAL A 93 -1.18 -7.63 26.09
CA VAL A 93 -1.38 -6.22 25.69
C VAL A 93 -0.07 -5.44 25.78
N LYS A 94 0.68 -5.59 26.87
CA LYS A 94 1.99 -4.93 27.05
C LYS A 94 3.00 -5.35 25.99
N ASN A 95 3.04 -6.63 25.62
CA ASN A 95 3.91 -7.12 24.57
C ASN A 95 3.55 -6.50 23.21
N VAL A 96 2.26 -6.49 22.86
CA VAL A 96 1.77 -5.86 21.62
C VAL A 96 2.16 -4.38 21.58
N GLN A 97 1.96 -3.64 22.68
CA GLN A 97 2.34 -2.23 22.77
C GLN A 97 3.83 -1.98 22.53
N GLN A 98 4.71 -2.91 22.91
CA GLN A 98 6.15 -2.82 22.65
C GLN A 98 6.53 -3.19 21.23
N GLN A 99 5.81 -4.15 20.61
CA GLN A 99 6.13 -4.67 19.28
C GLN A 99 5.56 -3.81 18.15
N VAL A 100 4.35 -3.28 18.31
CA VAL A 100 3.65 -2.53 17.26
C VAL A 100 4.47 -1.35 16.73
N PRO A 101 5.12 -0.49 17.55
CA PRO A 101 5.94 0.61 17.05
C PRO A 101 7.16 0.17 16.23
N LEU A 102 7.63 -1.07 16.38
CA LEU A 102 8.76 -1.60 15.61
C LEU A 102 8.45 -1.77 14.12
N CYS A 103 7.17 -1.69 13.72
CA CYS A 103 6.76 -1.74 12.33
C CYS A 103 7.47 -0.66 11.49
N ALA A 104 7.71 0.53 12.05
CA ALA A 104 8.43 1.61 11.37
C ALA A 104 9.86 1.19 11.03
N GLY A 105 10.55 0.55 11.97
CA GLY A 105 11.88 -0.02 11.73
C GLY A 105 11.87 -1.11 10.66
N SER A 106 10.84 -1.97 10.65
CA SER A 106 10.69 -3.00 9.62
C SER A 106 10.45 -2.41 8.22
N VAL A 107 9.65 -1.36 8.10
CA VAL A 107 9.45 -0.63 6.84
C VAL A 107 10.75 -0.02 6.35
N VAL A 108 11.51 0.65 7.24
CA VAL A 108 12.82 1.22 6.88
C VAL A 108 13.77 0.13 6.38
N LYS A 109 13.87 -1.00 7.09
CA LYS A 109 14.70 -2.14 6.67
C LYS A 109 14.31 -2.65 5.29
N TYR A 110 13.00 -2.85 5.07
CA TYR A 110 12.49 -3.31 3.79
C TYR A 110 12.86 -2.36 2.64
N ILE A 111 12.67 -1.05 2.82
CA ILE A 111 13.04 -0.05 1.80
C ILE A 111 14.55 0.02 1.59
N GLN A 112 15.36 -0.14 2.63
CA GLN A 112 16.82 -0.17 2.50
C GLN A 112 17.30 -1.40 1.74
N GLU A 113 16.69 -2.56 1.99
CA GLU A 113 17.07 -3.84 1.39
C GLU A 113 16.54 -3.98 -0.05
N TYR A 114 15.25 -3.67 -0.27
CA TYR A 114 14.56 -3.95 -1.53
C TYR A 114 14.15 -2.68 -2.29
N GLY A 115 14.14 -1.50 -1.66
CA GLY A 115 13.49 -0.32 -2.22
C GLY A 115 11.96 -0.38 -2.17
N PHE A 116 11.30 0.52 -2.90
CA PHE A 116 9.83 0.58 -2.95
C PHE A 116 9.26 -0.17 -4.17
N ALA A 117 8.05 -0.72 -4.01
CA ALA A 117 7.25 -1.29 -5.10
C ALA A 117 6.80 -0.18 -6.08
N PRO A 118 6.42 -0.49 -7.33
CA PRO A 118 5.94 0.52 -8.26
C PRO A 118 4.84 1.38 -7.64
N THR A 119 4.99 2.70 -7.71
CA THR A 119 4.09 3.67 -7.07
C THR A 119 3.51 4.59 -8.12
N THR A 120 2.18 4.67 -8.20
CA THR A 120 1.49 5.61 -9.10
C THR A 120 1.71 7.05 -8.66
N THR A 121 2.33 7.86 -9.50
CA THR A 121 2.59 9.29 -9.24
C THR A 121 1.45 10.16 -9.75
N GLU A 122 0.93 9.86 -10.94
CA GLU A 122 -0.17 10.58 -11.59
C GLU A 122 -1.08 9.57 -12.30
N CYS A 123 -2.39 9.82 -12.28
CA CYS A 123 -3.37 9.00 -12.99
C CYS A 123 -4.58 9.85 -13.34
N THR A 124 -4.85 10.04 -14.63
CA THR A 124 -6.05 10.72 -15.14
C THR A 124 -7.11 9.74 -15.63
N ALA A 125 -6.72 8.49 -15.92
CA ALA A 125 -7.65 7.39 -16.11
C ALA A 125 -8.33 6.98 -14.79
N ASP A 126 -9.43 6.22 -14.88
CA ASP A 126 -10.13 5.74 -13.70
C ASP A 126 -9.33 4.61 -13.03
N PHE A 127 -8.71 4.91 -11.90
CA PHE A 127 -8.02 3.90 -11.09
C PHE A 127 -9.03 2.96 -10.41
N LYS A 128 -8.91 1.64 -10.63
CA LYS A 128 -9.81 0.65 -10.02
C LYS A 128 -9.13 -0.18 -8.93
N SER A 129 -7.94 -0.70 -9.17
CA SER A 129 -7.20 -1.48 -8.18
C SER A 129 -5.72 -1.64 -8.52
N GLU A 130 -4.94 -2.02 -7.51
CA GLU A 130 -3.56 -2.45 -7.68
C GLU A 130 -3.22 -3.63 -6.76
N THR A 131 -2.27 -4.45 -7.17
CA THR A 131 -1.68 -5.52 -6.36
C THR A 131 -0.20 -5.62 -6.63
N PHE A 132 0.58 -5.98 -5.60
CA PHE A 132 2.00 -6.24 -5.72
C PHE A 132 2.39 -7.58 -5.08
N ASP A 133 3.00 -8.46 -5.87
CA ASP A 133 3.62 -9.70 -5.41
C ASP A 133 5.13 -9.49 -5.32
N HIS A 134 5.65 -9.34 -4.10
CA HIS A 134 7.07 -9.08 -3.87
C HIS A 134 7.98 -10.23 -4.34
N ALA A 135 7.56 -11.48 -4.16
CA ALA A 135 8.39 -12.63 -4.52
C ALA A 135 8.59 -12.71 -6.04
N LYS A 136 7.55 -12.41 -6.81
CA LYS A 136 7.61 -12.32 -8.27
C LYS A 136 8.15 -10.98 -8.76
N ARG A 137 8.09 -9.94 -7.92
CA ARG A 137 8.28 -8.53 -8.28
C ARG A 137 7.31 -8.11 -9.38
N GLU A 138 6.07 -8.60 -9.28
CA GLU A 138 4.99 -8.33 -10.22
C GLU A 138 4.05 -7.31 -9.60
N TYR A 139 3.86 -6.19 -10.30
CA TYR A 139 2.82 -5.21 -10.00
C TYR A 139 1.74 -5.28 -11.08
N VAL A 140 0.48 -5.27 -10.67
CA VAL A 140 -0.68 -5.27 -11.56
C VAL A 140 -1.59 -4.12 -11.14
N CYS A 141 -1.95 -3.26 -12.10
CA CYS A 141 -2.91 -2.19 -11.92
C CYS A 141 -4.06 -2.34 -12.92
N ASN A 142 -5.29 -2.20 -12.44
CA ASN A 142 -6.49 -2.21 -13.25
C ASN A 142 -7.06 -0.79 -13.33
N LEU A 143 -7.29 -0.35 -14.55
CA LEU A 143 -7.73 0.98 -14.94
C LEU A 143 -8.98 0.87 -15.83
N ASP A 144 -9.72 1.96 -15.95
CA ASP A 144 -10.85 2.11 -16.87
C ASP A 144 -10.93 3.55 -17.38
N GLY A 145 -11.99 3.90 -18.11
CA GLY A 145 -12.22 5.27 -18.58
C GLY A 145 -11.20 5.71 -19.62
N SER A 146 -10.79 6.97 -19.63
CA SER A 146 -9.82 7.48 -20.61
C SER A 146 -8.76 8.34 -19.96
N GLY A 147 -7.50 8.21 -20.38
CA GLY A 147 -6.43 9.08 -19.91
C GLY A 147 -5.04 8.47 -19.97
N GLU A 148 -4.23 8.82 -18.99
CA GLU A 148 -2.86 8.35 -18.80
C GLU A 148 -2.62 7.99 -17.33
N CYS A 149 -1.57 7.19 -17.09
CA CYS A 149 -1.10 6.87 -15.76
C CYS A 149 0.42 6.78 -15.73
N LYS A 150 1.02 7.24 -14.65
CA LYS A 150 2.47 7.32 -14.43
C LYS A 150 2.85 6.56 -13.17
N TRP A 151 3.92 5.79 -13.26
CA TRP A 151 4.51 5.08 -12.13
C TRP A 151 5.98 5.43 -11.98
N MET A 152 6.44 5.43 -10.74
CA MET A 152 7.85 5.41 -10.40
C MET A 152 8.21 4.03 -9.84
N THR A 153 9.36 3.51 -10.24
CA THR A 153 9.94 2.27 -9.69
C THR A 153 11.23 2.57 -8.94
N SER A 154 11.71 1.59 -8.16
CA SER A 154 13.00 1.65 -7.47
C SER A 154 14.04 0.79 -8.20
N SER A 155 15.24 1.33 -8.42
CA SER A 155 16.36 0.54 -8.97
C SER A 155 16.84 -0.56 -8.00
N LYS A 156 16.57 -0.45 -6.70
CA LYS A 156 16.80 -1.58 -5.76
C LYS A 156 15.80 -2.72 -5.96
N MET A 157 14.55 -2.38 -6.28
CA MET A 157 13.51 -3.38 -6.50
C MET A 157 13.70 -4.04 -7.87
N TYR A 158 14.10 -3.24 -8.85
CA TYR A 158 14.28 -3.64 -10.24
C TYR A 158 15.68 -3.27 -10.75
N PRO A 159 16.74 -3.98 -10.30
CA PRO A 159 18.13 -3.62 -10.62
C PRO A 159 18.46 -3.73 -12.11
N ASN A 160 17.75 -4.59 -12.83
CA ASN A 160 17.92 -4.78 -14.27
C ASN A 160 16.83 -4.06 -15.07
N GLY A 161 16.05 -3.19 -14.42
CA GLY A 161 14.90 -2.53 -14.98
C GLY A 161 13.63 -3.37 -15.00
N VAL A 162 12.63 -2.89 -15.74
CA VAL A 162 11.28 -3.42 -15.78
C VAL A 162 10.80 -3.73 -17.20
N THR A 163 9.88 -4.68 -17.30
CA THR A 163 9.06 -4.93 -18.51
C THR A 163 7.61 -4.54 -18.21
N VAL A 164 6.97 -3.85 -19.15
CA VAL A 164 5.57 -3.41 -19.04
C VAL A 164 4.74 -4.15 -20.08
N SER A 165 3.64 -4.76 -19.65
CA SER A 165 2.61 -5.31 -20.55
C SER A 165 1.26 -4.66 -20.28
N ILE A 166 0.51 -4.41 -21.34
CA ILE A 166 -0.80 -3.77 -21.30
C ILE A 166 -1.80 -4.70 -21.98
N VAL A 167 -2.91 -4.96 -21.31
CA VAL A 167 -4.04 -5.74 -21.85
C VAL A 167 -5.29 -4.88 -21.80
N GLY A 168 -6.04 -4.80 -22.90
CA GLY A 168 -7.23 -3.95 -23.01
C GLY A 168 -6.98 -2.69 -23.85
N SER A 169 -7.70 -1.61 -23.56
CA SER A 169 -7.58 -0.32 -24.28
C SER A 169 -7.82 -0.36 -25.80
N GLY A 170 -8.47 -1.40 -26.33
CA GLY A 170 -8.62 -1.58 -27.78
C GLY A 170 -7.29 -1.68 -28.55
N GLY A 171 -6.18 -1.94 -27.86
CA GLY A 171 -4.82 -1.94 -28.45
C GLY A 171 -4.18 -0.55 -28.63
N ASN A 172 -4.84 0.52 -28.19
CA ASN A 172 -4.36 1.89 -28.40
C ASN A 172 -3.31 2.34 -27.37
N ALA A 173 -3.35 1.75 -26.17
CA ALA A 173 -2.47 2.16 -25.08
C ALA A 173 -1.01 1.82 -25.37
N LYS A 174 -0.11 2.76 -25.07
CA LYS A 174 1.34 2.64 -25.26
C LYS A 174 2.05 2.94 -23.95
N HIS A 175 3.25 2.40 -23.79
CA HIS A 175 4.10 2.74 -22.65
C HIS A 175 5.45 3.31 -23.10
N GLU A 176 6.00 4.17 -22.27
CA GLU A 176 7.36 4.66 -22.33
C GLU A 176 8.04 4.41 -20.98
N ILE A 177 9.31 4.05 -21.01
CA ILE A 177 10.14 3.84 -19.81
C ILE A 177 11.32 4.78 -19.91
N GLN A 178 11.48 5.63 -18.90
CA GLN A 178 12.56 6.61 -18.81
C GLN A 178 13.39 6.33 -17.55
N ASP A 179 14.72 6.35 -17.68
CA ASP A 179 15.61 6.24 -16.52
C ASP A 179 15.55 7.54 -15.69
N ALA A 180 15.38 7.39 -14.38
CA ALA A 180 15.32 8.47 -13.41
C ALA A 180 16.48 8.40 -12.38
N GLY A 181 17.53 7.61 -12.66
CA GLY A 181 18.74 7.45 -11.87
C GLY A 181 18.57 6.56 -10.64
N LYS A 182 17.52 6.77 -9.83
CA LYS A 182 17.18 5.92 -8.67
C LYS A 182 16.08 4.88 -8.96
N GLY A 183 15.74 4.71 -10.23
CA GLY A 183 14.66 3.86 -10.70
C GLY A 183 14.17 4.31 -12.06
N GLN A 184 12.96 3.92 -12.45
CA GLN A 184 12.40 4.23 -13.76
C GLN A 184 11.05 4.91 -13.63
N ASN A 185 10.82 5.91 -14.49
CA ASN A 185 9.49 6.48 -14.70
C ASN A 185 8.83 5.72 -15.85
N ILE A 186 7.64 5.19 -15.60
CA ILE A 186 6.82 4.49 -16.58
C ILE A 186 5.61 5.38 -16.86
N VAL A 187 5.36 5.69 -18.12
CA VAL A 187 4.17 6.44 -18.55
C VAL A 187 3.36 5.54 -19.46
N VAL A 188 2.08 5.33 -19.15
CA VAL A 188 1.13 4.66 -20.03
C VAL A 188 0.11 5.68 -20.51
N THR A 189 0.04 5.91 -21.82
CA THR A 189 -0.86 6.86 -22.47
C THR A 189 -1.86 6.13 -23.37
N GLY A 190 -2.93 6.82 -23.78
CA GLY A 190 -3.93 6.26 -24.69
C GLY A 190 -4.81 5.19 -24.04
N ILE A 191 -5.01 5.27 -22.71
CA ILE A 191 -5.91 4.37 -22.00
C ILE A 191 -7.34 4.66 -22.44
N GLN A 192 -8.09 3.62 -22.81
CA GLN A 192 -9.49 3.74 -23.22
C GLN A 192 -10.32 2.48 -22.86
N GLY A 193 -11.18 2.60 -21.87
CA GLY A 193 -11.94 1.49 -21.30
C GLY A 193 -11.10 0.58 -20.40
N PRO A 194 -11.61 -0.63 -20.08
CA PRO A 194 -10.95 -1.54 -19.15
C PRO A 194 -9.54 -1.90 -19.61
N THR A 195 -8.56 -1.69 -18.74
CA THR A 195 -7.14 -1.83 -19.05
C THR A 195 -6.37 -2.38 -17.86
N THR A 196 -5.61 -3.45 -18.08
CA THR A 196 -4.69 -4.01 -17.08
C THR A 196 -3.26 -3.69 -17.48
N VAL A 197 -2.54 -2.99 -16.62
CA VAL A 197 -1.10 -2.72 -16.74
C VAL A 197 -0.35 -3.63 -15.79
N LYS A 198 0.64 -4.37 -16.31
CA LYS A 198 1.55 -5.19 -15.49
C LYS A 198 2.97 -4.69 -15.62
N ILE A 199 3.64 -4.48 -14.48
CA ILE A 199 5.05 -4.10 -14.38
C ILE A 199 5.78 -5.26 -13.72
N ASN A 200 6.74 -5.84 -14.44
CA ASN A 200 7.54 -6.98 -13.99
C ASN A 200 9.02 -6.62 -14.00
N LYS A 201 9.84 -7.40 -13.31
CA LYS A 201 11.29 -7.37 -13.53
C LYS A 201 11.61 -7.72 -14.99
N ALA A 202 12.59 -7.03 -15.58
CA ALA A 202 13.15 -7.40 -16.88
C ALA A 202 13.87 -8.76 -16.84
#